data_AF-A0A969XST5-F1
#
_entry.id   AF-A0A969XST5-F1
#
_cell.length_a   1.000
_cell.length_b   1.000
_cell.length_c   1.000
_cell.angle_alpha   90.00
_cell.angle_beta   90.00
_cell.angle_gamma   90.00
#
_symmetry.space_group_name_H-M   'P 1'
#
loop_
_entity.id
_entity.type
_entity.pdbx_description
1 polymer ?
#
loop_
_entity_poly.entity_id
_entity_poly.type
_entity_poly.pdbx_seq_one_letter_code
_entity_poly.pdbx_strand_id
1 'polypeptide(L)'
;MDDLVEQLTRGNVSQVKTVLASVAFAIALYQAALMAVGFRKVRLPFLTPRSASLAHRAIGDTALAVALFVGFLCLAYFGVGDGIEHARGDESVRAAVHAAAAFALIAAAVLKITVVRFLPQRHGWLPALGLTLLGLLAVIWVSSAGDYLWSG
;
A
#
# COMPACT_ATOMS: atom_id res chain seq x y z
N MET A 1 -20.52 -9.15 3.52
CA MET A 1 -19.29 -8.63 2.87
C MET A 1 -18.29 -9.76 2.71
N ASP A 2 -18.28 -10.67 3.68
CA ASP A 2 -17.48 -11.91 3.72
C ASP A 2 -17.74 -12.82 2.50
N ASP A 3 -19.01 -13.01 2.10
CA ASP A 3 -19.35 -13.79 0.89
C ASP A 3 -18.72 -13.29 -0.41
N LEU A 4 -18.57 -11.95 -0.54
CA LEU A 4 -17.95 -11.33 -1.73
C LEU A 4 -16.43 -11.56 -1.72
N VAL A 5 -15.80 -11.47 -0.55
CA VAL A 5 -14.37 -11.72 -0.38
C VAL A 5 -14.06 -13.19 -0.61
N GLU A 6 -14.90 -14.10 -0.11
CA GLU A 6 -14.74 -15.54 -0.26
C GLU A 6 -14.92 -15.99 -1.72
N GLN A 7 -15.90 -15.42 -2.45
CA GLN A 7 -16.04 -15.63 -3.89
C GLN A 7 -14.87 -15.08 -4.70
N LEU A 8 -14.38 -13.88 -4.38
CA LEU A 8 -13.22 -13.26 -5.06
C LEU A 8 -11.92 -14.03 -4.81
N THR A 9 -11.80 -14.70 -3.67
CA THR A 9 -10.58 -15.41 -3.25
C THR A 9 -10.65 -16.92 -3.49
N ARG A 10 -11.76 -17.45 -4.02
CA ARG A 10 -12.02 -18.89 -4.23
C ARG A 10 -11.72 -19.73 -2.97
N GLY A 11 -12.05 -19.20 -1.79
CA GLY A 11 -11.79 -19.87 -0.51
C GLY A 11 -10.34 -19.85 -0.02
N ASN A 12 -9.41 -19.17 -0.70
CA ASN A 12 -8.00 -19.04 -0.27
C ASN A 12 -7.60 -17.56 -0.05
N VAL A 13 -8.22 -16.96 0.96
CA VAL A 13 -8.08 -15.53 1.29
C VAL A 13 -6.64 -15.14 1.61
N SER A 14 -5.90 -16.00 2.31
CA SER A 14 -4.53 -15.71 2.75
C SER A 14 -3.55 -15.64 1.57
N GLN A 15 -3.58 -16.60 0.64
CA GLN A 15 -2.71 -16.58 -0.54
C GLN A 15 -2.98 -15.37 -1.44
N VAL A 16 -4.26 -15.10 -1.74
CA VAL A 16 -4.64 -13.98 -2.61
C VAL A 16 -4.20 -12.66 -1.99
N LYS A 17 -4.38 -12.49 -0.67
CA LYS A 17 -3.95 -11.30 0.06
C LYS A 17 -2.44 -11.13 0.03
N THR A 18 -1.66 -12.19 0.24
CA THR A 18 -0.19 -12.14 0.19
C THR A 18 0.32 -11.80 -1.21
N VAL A 19 -0.26 -12.39 -2.27
CA VAL A 19 0.08 -12.06 -3.66
C VAL A 19 -0.25 -10.59 -3.94
N LEU A 20 -1.44 -10.14 -3.58
CA LEU A 20 -1.86 -8.76 -3.82
C LEU A 20 -0.98 -7.76 -3.05
N ALA A 21 -0.67 -8.04 -1.79
CA ALA A 21 0.24 -7.22 -0.98
C ALA A 21 1.65 -7.18 -1.62
N SER A 22 2.14 -8.30 -2.14
CA SER A 22 3.45 -8.38 -2.80
C SER A 22 3.50 -7.58 -4.10
N VAL A 23 2.46 -7.67 -4.92
CA VAL A 23 2.32 -6.87 -6.14
C VAL A 23 2.24 -5.38 -5.80
N ALA A 24 1.43 -5.01 -4.82
CA ALA A 24 1.29 -3.62 -4.37
C ALA A 24 2.63 -3.07 -3.85
N PHE A 25 3.37 -3.85 -3.06
CA PHE A 25 4.67 -3.45 -2.55
C PHE A 25 5.72 -3.32 -3.65
N ALA A 26 5.75 -4.24 -4.61
CA ALA A 26 6.65 -4.16 -5.76
C ALA A 26 6.38 -2.91 -6.61
N ILE A 27 5.11 -2.58 -6.86
CA ILE A 27 4.72 -1.34 -7.53
C ILE A 27 5.20 -0.11 -6.73
N ALA A 28 5.03 -0.12 -5.41
CA ALA A 28 5.45 0.98 -4.55
C ALA A 28 6.99 1.19 -4.57
N LEU A 29 7.77 0.10 -4.55
CA LEU A 29 9.23 0.16 -4.70
C LEU A 29 9.63 0.71 -6.07
N TYR A 30 8.96 0.26 -7.14
CA TYR A 30 9.19 0.78 -8.48
C TYR A 30 8.88 2.29 -8.56
N GLN A 31 7.81 2.76 -7.93
CA GLN A 31 7.49 4.19 -7.83
C GLN A 31 8.57 4.99 -7.08
N ALA A 32 9.09 4.44 -5.98
CA ALA A 32 10.17 5.08 -5.22
C ALA A 32 11.46 5.17 -6.03
N ALA A 33 11.80 4.13 -6.80
CA ALA A 33 12.95 4.12 -7.70
C ALA A 33 12.82 5.17 -8.82
N LEU A 34 11.65 5.23 -9.49
CA LEU A 34 11.39 6.25 -10.50
C LEU A 34 11.52 7.66 -9.93
N MET A 35 11.03 7.89 -8.71
CA MET A 35 11.13 9.18 -8.04
C MET A 35 12.57 9.52 -7.65
N ALA A 36 13.37 8.55 -7.22
CA ALA A 36 14.79 8.74 -6.93
C ALA A 36 15.59 9.15 -8.19
N VAL A 37 15.26 8.57 -9.35
CA VAL A 37 15.84 8.96 -10.64
C VAL A 37 15.33 10.35 -11.08
N GLY A 38 14.02 10.61 -10.94
CA GLY A 38 13.40 11.90 -11.28
C GLY A 38 14.01 13.08 -10.52
N PHE A 39 14.30 12.90 -9.23
CA PHE A 39 15.00 13.88 -8.39
C PHE A 39 16.53 13.88 -8.55
N ARG A 40 17.08 13.08 -9.48
CA ARG A 40 18.53 12.96 -9.73
C ARG A 40 19.36 12.45 -8.55
N LYS A 41 18.72 11.80 -7.56
CA LYS A 41 19.44 11.11 -6.47
C LYS A 41 20.13 9.85 -6.97
N VAL A 42 19.53 9.20 -7.97
CA VAL A 42 20.10 8.04 -8.68
C VAL A 42 20.22 8.39 -10.16
N ARG A 43 21.33 7.99 -10.81
CA ARG A 43 21.54 8.19 -12.24
C ARG A 43 21.64 6.84 -12.93
N LEU A 44 20.79 6.62 -13.93
CA LEU A 44 20.81 5.44 -14.77
C LEU A 44 21.17 5.85 -16.21
N PRO A 45 22.04 5.11 -16.90
CA PRO A 45 22.51 5.49 -18.24
C PRO A 45 21.39 5.45 -19.30
N PHE A 46 20.32 4.69 -19.07
CA PHE A 46 19.22 4.48 -20.01
C PHE A 46 17.92 5.23 -19.64
N LEU A 47 17.86 5.92 -18.50
CA LEU A 47 16.63 6.57 -18.02
C LEU A 47 16.89 8.02 -17.61
N THR A 48 16.30 8.95 -18.36
CA THR A 48 16.43 10.38 -18.05
C THR A 48 15.55 10.78 -16.85
N PRO A 49 15.92 11.82 -16.09
CA PRO A 49 15.08 12.32 -14.98
C PRO A 49 13.69 12.75 -15.44
N ARG A 50 13.57 13.34 -16.64
CA ARG A 50 12.28 13.79 -17.17
C ARG A 50 11.35 12.62 -17.52
N SER A 51 11.88 11.59 -18.19
CA SER A 51 11.12 10.38 -18.50
C SER A 51 10.73 9.61 -17.23
N ALA A 52 11.64 9.53 -16.25
CA ALA A 52 11.34 8.91 -14.96
C ALA A 52 10.21 9.61 -14.21
N SER A 53 10.22 10.95 -14.16
CA SER A 53 9.14 11.74 -13.53
C SER A 53 7.80 11.61 -14.25
N LEU A 54 7.80 11.51 -15.59
CA LEU A 54 6.58 11.25 -16.36
C LEU A 54 6.03 9.85 -16.10
N ALA A 55 6.89 8.82 -16.10
CA ALA A 55 6.50 7.46 -15.79
C ALA A 55 5.97 7.32 -14.35
N HIS A 56 6.62 7.99 -13.40
CA HIS A 56 6.16 8.06 -12.00
C HIS A 56 4.73 8.59 -11.91
N ARG A 57 4.44 9.68 -12.65
CA ARG A 57 3.10 10.27 -12.66
C ARG A 57 2.08 9.39 -13.36
N ALA A 58 2.42 8.79 -14.50
CA ALA A 58 1.51 7.96 -15.29
C ALA A 58 1.10 6.68 -14.54
N ILE A 59 2.05 6.02 -13.88
CA ILE A 59 1.80 4.77 -13.14
C ILE A 59 1.28 5.07 -11.72
N GLY A 60 1.52 6.29 -11.22
CA GLY A 60 1.11 6.73 -9.89
C GLY A 60 -0.39 6.61 -9.63
N ASP A 61 -1.24 6.86 -10.63
CA ASP A 61 -2.70 6.73 -10.48
C ASP A 61 -3.12 5.27 -10.28
N THR A 62 -2.52 4.34 -11.03
CA THR A 62 -2.72 2.90 -10.84
C THR A 62 -2.21 2.44 -9.48
N ALA A 63 -1.02 2.90 -9.08
CA ALA A 63 -0.45 2.56 -7.78
C ALA A 63 -1.33 3.05 -6.61
N LEU A 64 -1.92 4.24 -6.76
CA LEU A 64 -2.86 4.81 -5.80
C LEU A 64 -4.13 3.97 -5.70
N ALA A 65 -4.72 3.58 -6.84
CA ALA A 65 -5.91 2.72 -6.86
C ALA A 65 -5.63 1.36 -6.20
N VAL A 66 -4.49 0.75 -6.49
CA VAL A 66 -4.06 -0.51 -5.86
C VAL A 66 -3.88 -0.34 -4.35
N ALA A 67 -3.22 0.74 -3.90
CA ALA A 67 -3.03 1.00 -2.47
C ALA A 67 -4.37 1.19 -1.73
N LEU A 68 -5.31 1.94 -2.31
CA LEU A 68 -6.65 2.12 -1.76
C LEU A 68 -7.43 0.80 -1.70
N PHE A 69 -7.32 -0.02 -2.75
CA PHE A 69 -7.95 -1.33 -2.78
C PHE A 69 -7.39 -2.29 -1.71
N VAL A 70 -6.07 -2.31 -1.52
CA VAL A 70 -5.43 -3.07 -0.43
C VAL A 70 -5.89 -2.57 0.94
N GLY A 71 -5.94 -1.25 1.14
CA GLY A 71 -6.46 -0.65 2.37
C GLY A 71 -7.91 -1.04 2.64
N PHE A 72 -8.76 -0.98 1.61
CA PHE A 72 -10.15 -1.43 1.69
C PHE A 72 -10.26 -2.90 2.09
N LEU A 73 -9.51 -3.80 1.45
CA LEU A 73 -9.53 -5.23 1.80
C LEU A 73 -9.03 -5.48 3.22
N CYS A 74 -8.02 -4.75 3.69
CA CYS A 74 -7.54 -4.86 5.07
C CYS A 74 -8.61 -4.41 6.07
N LEU A 75 -9.33 -3.32 5.79
CA LEU A 75 -10.44 -2.86 6.63
C LEU A 75 -11.63 -3.81 6.57
N ALA A 76 -11.95 -4.33 5.39
CA ALA A 76 -13.04 -5.27 5.20
C ALA A 76 -12.79 -6.57 5.98
N TYR A 77 -11.54 -7.05 6.00
CA TYR A 77 -11.17 -8.30 6.64
C TYR A 77 -10.87 -8.17 8.15
N PHE A 78 -10.28 -7.05 8.61
CA PHE A 78 -9.85 -6.89 10.00
C PHE A 78 -10.45 -5.70 10.76
N GLY A 79 -11.02 -4.72 10.06
CA GLY A 79 -11.34 -3.40 10.62
C GLY A 79 -12.82 -3.08 10.79
N VAL A 80 -13.73 -3.83 10.17
CA VAL A 80 -15.18 -3.56 10.19
C VAL A 80 -15.95 -4.86 10.48
N GLY A 81 -16.04 -5.25 11.75
CA GLY A 81 -16.78 -6.44 12.23
C GLY A 81 -16.07 -7.22 13.34
N ASP A 82 -16.48 -8.48 13.53
CA ASP A 82 -16.04 -9.41 14.61
C ASP A 82 -14.55 -9.81 14.53
N GLY A 83 -13.79 -9.33 13.54
CA GLY A 83 -12.41 -9.74 13.26
C GLY A 83 -11.38 -9.41 14.35
N ILE A 84 -11.60 -8.37 15.16
CA ILE A 84 -10.76 -8.09 16.35
C ILE A 84 -11.21 -8.97 17.54
N GLU A 85 -12.51 -9.23 17.68
CA GLU A 85 -13.07 -10.03 18.78
C GLU A 85 -12.83 -11.54 18.63
N HIS A 86 -12.64 -12.03 17.41
CA HIS A 86 -12.39 -13.45 17.11
C HIS A 86 -10.91 -13.83 17.06
N ALA A 87 -10.00 -12.85 17.10
CA ALA A 87 -8.57 -13.08 17.03
C ALA A 87 -8.02 -13.42 18.43
N ARG A 88 -7.65 -14.68 18.68
CA ARG A 88 -6.99 -15.08 19.93
C ARG A 88 -5.47 -14.97 19.79
N GLY A 89 -4.80 -14.38 20.77
CA GLY A 89 -3.32 -14.31 20.82
C GLY A 89 -2.72 -13.42 19.73
N ASP A 90 -1.68 -13.90 19.03
CA ASP A 90 -0.90 -13.15 18.04
C ASP A 90 -1.72 -12.66 16.82
N GLU A 91 -2.85 -13.30 16.52
CA GLU A 91 -3.75 -12.84 15.45
C GLU A 91 -4.38 -11.48 15.75
N SER A 92 -4.59 -11.14 17.03
CA SER A 92 -5.22 -9.88 17.45
C SER A 92 -4.31 -8.68 17.19
N VAL A 93 -3.01 -8.84 17.46
CA VAL A 93 -1.98 -7.81 17.19
C VAL A 93 -1.87 -7.59 15.69
N ARG A 94 -1.87 -8.67 14.90
CA ARG A 94 -1.84 -8.58 13.44
C ARG A 94 -3.07 -7.88 12.88
N ALA A 95 -4.26 -8.24 13.33
CA ALA A 95 -5.51 -7.60 12.92
C ALA A 95 -5.47 -6.09 13.24
N ALA A 96 -5.04 -5.72 14.44
CA ALA A 96 -4.89 -4.33 14.86
C ALA A 96 -3.86 -3.56 13.99
N VAL A 97 -2.69 -4.15 13.71
CA VAL A 97 -1.67 -3.56 12.83
C VAL A 97 -2.23 -3.35 11.43
N HIS A 98 -2.91 -4.34 10.87
CA HIS A 98 -3.50 -4.23 9.54
C HIS A 98 -4.61 -3.17 9.46
N ALA A 99 -5.51 -3.13 10.43
CA ALA A 99 -6.57 -2.13 10.48
C ALA A 99 -5.99 -0.71 10.62
N ALA A 100 -5.07 -0.50 11.56
CA ALA A 100 -4.41 0.79 11.78
C ALA A 100 -3.61 1.24 10.55
N ALA A 101 -2.81 0.34 9.96
CA ALA A 101 -2.03 0.64 8.76
C ALA A 101 -2.94 0.95 7.56
N ALA A 102 -4.07 0.26 7.41
CA ALA A 102 -5.03 0.51 6.34
C ALA A 102 -5.70 1.87 6.47
N PHE A 103 -6.15 2.25 7.68
CA PHE A 103 -6.66 3.59 7.94
C PHE A 103 -5.61 4.66 7.64
N ALA A 104 -4.39 4.48 8.13
CA ALA A 104 -3.28 5.41 7.87
C ALA A 104 -2.96 5.50 6.37
N LEU A 105 -3.02 4.39 5.63
CA LEU A 105 -2.74 4.34 4.19
C LEU A 105 -3.77 5.15 3.42
N ILE A 106 -5.06 4.97 3.73
CA ILE A 106 -6.15 5.73 3.10
C ILE A 106 -6.04 7.21 3.46
N ALA A 107 -5.81 7.54 4.73
CA ALA A 107 -5.66 8.93 5.18
C ALA A 107 -4.47 9.63 4.49
N ALA A 108 -3.31 8.96 4.41
CA ALA A 108 -2.13 9.47 3.71
C ALA A 108 -2.36 9.63 2.20
N ALA A 109 -3.10 8.70 1.58
CA ALA A 109 -3.47 8.76 0.17
C ALA A 109 -4.40 9.96 -0.10
N VAL A 110 -5.44 10.14 0.71
CA VAL A 110 -6.35 11.30 0.62
C VAL A 110 -5.58 12.59 0.83
N LEU A 111 -4.72 12.67 1.85
CA LEU A 111 -3.89 13.84 2.11
C LEU A 111 -2.96 14.14 0.92
N LYS A 112 -2.35 13.12 0.31
CA LYS A 112 -1.54 13.28 -0.89
C LYS A 112 -2.34 13.85 -2.05
N ILE A 113 -3.53 13.33 -2.31
CA ILE A 113 -4.44 13.87 -3.35
C ILE A 113 -4.78 15.33 -3.05
N THR A 114 -5.11 15.63 -1.79
CA THR A 114 -5.45 16.99 -1.35
C THR A 114 -4.29 17.96 -1.56
N VAL A 115 -3.07 17.57 -1.21
CA VAL A 115 -1.87 18.39 -1.42
C VAL A 115 -1.64 18.66 -2.91
N VAL A 116 -1.75 17.62 -3.75
CA VAL A 116 -1.55 17.75 -5.21
C VAL A 116 -2.62 18.62 -5.87
N ARG A 117 -3.88 18.48 -5.47
CA ARG A 117 -5.02 19.14 -6.15
C ARG A 117 -5.34 20.52 -5.61
N PHE A 118 -5.17 20.74 -4.31
CA PHE A 118 -5.71 21.92 -3.63
C PHE A 118 -4.66 22.74 -2.87
N LEU A 119 -3.47 22.19 -2.58
CA LEU A 119 -2.45 22.90 -1.79
C LEU A 119 -1.08 22.97 -2.50
N PRO A 120 -0.95 23.72 -3.63
CA PRO A 120 0.32 23.85 -4.35
C PRO A 120 1.48 24.35 -3.48
N GLN A 121 1.17 25.23 -2.53
CA GLN A 121 2.08 25.78 -1.52
C GLN A 121 2.77 24.69 -0.68
N ARG A 122 2.18 23.49 -0.57
CA ARG A 122 2.66 22.38 0.26
C ARG A 122 3.28 21.25 -0.58
N HIS A 123 3.59 21.47 -1.86
CA HIS A 123 4.22 20.45 -2.71
C HIS A 123 5.54 19.88 -2.17
N GLY A 124 6.24 20.60 -1.29
CA GLY A 124 7.40 20.08 -0.56
C GLY A 124 7.11 18.86 0.32
N TRP A 125 5.85 18.59 0.67
CA TRP A 125 5.44 17.44 1.47
C TRP A 125 5.23 16.15 0.66
N LEU A 126 5.12 16.25 -0.66
CA LEU A 126 4.84 15.11 -1.53
C LEU A 126 5.86 13.96 -1.40
N PRO A 127 7.17 14.21 -1.25
CA PRO A 127 8.14 13.14 -1.03
C PRO A 127 7.90 12.40 0.30
N ALA A 128 7.61 13.14 1.38
CA ALA A 128 7.34 12.55 2.69
C ALA A 128 6.07 11.68 2.63
N LEU A 129 4.98 12.20 2.04
CA LEU A 129 3.74 11.43 1.85
C LEU A 129 3.96 10.19 0.98
N GLY A 130 4.78 10.29 -0.07
CA GLY A 130 5.16 9.13 -0.88
C GLY A 130 5.90 8.06 -0.09
N LEU A 131 6.85 8.45 0.76
CA LEU A 131 7.58 7.53 1.64
C LEU A 131 6.68 6.96 2.74
N THR A 132 5.74 7.72 3.28
CA THR A 132 4.74 7.23 4.22
C THR A 132 3.89 6.13 3.59
N LEU A 133 3.38 6.34 2.37
CA LEU A 133 2.62 5.31 1.64
C LEU A 133 3.46 4.05 1.40
N LEU A 134 4.72 4.20 1.00
CA LEU A 134 5.64 3.07 0.83
C LEU A 134 5.85 2.32 2.15
N GLY A 135 6.11 3.03 3.24
CA GLY A 135 6.34 2.44 4.56
C GLY A 135 5.11 1.69 5.06
N LEU A 136 3.91 2.25 4.90
CA LEU A 136 2.66 1.60 5.30
C LEU A 136 2.40 0.34 4.48
N LEU A 137 2.64 0.36 3.16
CA LEU A 137 2.56 -0.83 2.32
C LEU A 137 3.62 -1.87 2.70
N ALA A 138 4.82 -1.45 3.08
CA ALA A 138 5.87 -2.34 3.57
C ALA A 138 5.45 -3.05 4.85
N VAL A 139 4.85 -2.33 5.81
CA VAL A 139 4.33 -2.90 7.06
C VAL A 139 3.25 -3.94 6.75
N ILE A 140 2.25 -3.59 5.93
CA ILE A 140 1.17 -4.51 5.52
C ILE A 140 1.72 -5.74 4.80
N TRP A 141 2.75 -5.56 3.96
CA TRP A 141 3.38 -6.65 3.23
C TRP A 141 4.16 -7.57 4.16
N VAL A 142 5.04 -7.05 5.02
CA VAL A 142 5.84 -7.85 5.95
C VAL A 142 4.92 -8.64 6.90
N SER A 143 3.86 -8.02 7.42
CA SER A 143 2.92 -8.72 8.31
C SER A 143 2.06 -9.77 7.58
N SER A 144 1.84 -9.65 6.27
CA SER A 144 1.12 -10.67 5.47
C SER A 144 2.05 -11.80 5.00
N ALA A 145 3.22 -11.45 4.47
CA ALA A 145 4.17 -12.39 3.92
C ALA A 145 4.89 -13.18 5.04
N GLY A 146 5.19 -12.53 6.17
CA GLY A 146 5.78 -13.17 7.33
C GLY A 146 4.88 -14.28 7.88
N ASP A 147 3.57 -14.06 7.92
CA ASP A 147 2.62 -15.10 8.27
C ASP A 147 2.66 -16.27 7.29
N TYR A 148 2.58 -16.01 5.99
CA TYR A 148 2.60 -17.07 4.98
C TYR A 148 3.90 -17.88 4.96
N LEU A 149 5.04 -17.24 5.21
CA LEU A 149 6.36 -17.87 5.17
C LEU A 149 6.76 -18.57 6.47
N TRP A 150 6.14 -18.20 7.60
CA TRP A 150 6.50 -18.73 8.93
C TRP A 150 5.42 -19.65 9.54
N SER A 151 4.18 -19.59 9.04
CA SER A 151 3.09 -20.49 9.46
C SER A 151 2.84 -21.67 8.51
N GLY A 152 3.57 -21.73 7.39
CA GLY A 152 3.63 -22.91 6.50
C GLY A 152 4.70 -23.90 6.93
#